data_AF-A0A7S0AWB0-F1
#
_entry.id   AF-A0A7S0AWB0-F1
#
_cell.length_a   1.000
_cell.length_b   1.000
_cell.length_c   1.000
_cell.angle_alpha   90.00
_cell.angle_beta   90.00
_cell.angle_gamma   90.00
#
_symmetry.space_group_name_H-M   'P 1'
#
loop_
_entity.id
_entity.type
_entity.pdbx_description
1 polymer ?
#
loop_
_entity_poly.entity_id
_entity_poly.type
_entity_poly.pdbx_seq_one_letter_code
_entity_poly.pdbx_strand_id
1 'polypeptide(L)'
;NTLDEAMDIVRALYSEITANESTVRPDDFTYGTVLKACANLLPTRGEGSSFIASVFHKCCQEGQVTFQVCFLLKQAASYELLQELLPKEAYNPKTQRFDIEKM
;
A
#
# COMPACT_ATOMS: atom_id res chain seq x y z
N ASN A 1 -1.67 -22.65 -4.70
CA ASN A 1 -2.85 -22.42 -3.84
C ASN A 1 -3.53 -21.17 -4.38
N THR A 2 -4.87 -21.12 -4.44
CA THR A 2 -5.62 -20.05 -5.11
C THR A 2 -5.30 -18.64 -4.61
N LEU A 3 -4.93 -18.48 -3.33
CA LEU A 3 -4.52 -17.17 -2.79
C LEU A 3 -3.17 -16.70 -3.36
N ASP A 4 -2.22 -17.61 -3.54
CA ASP A 4 -0.90 -17.30 -4.10
C ASP A 4 -1.04 -16.89 -5.56
N GLU A 5 -1.85 -17.63 -6.33
CA GLU A 5 -2.17 -17.32 -7.74
C GLU A 5 -2.85 -15.94 -7.86
N ALA A 6 -3.79 -15.62 -6.96
CA ALA A 6 -4.42 -14.31 -6.94
C ALA A 6 -3.41 -13.19 -6.63
N MET A 7 -2.46 -13.42 -5.72
CA MET A 7 -1.41 -12.43 -5.45
C MET A 7 -0.44 -12.26 -6.62
N ASP A 8 -0.14 -13.32 -7.36
CA ASP A 8 0.72 -13.22 -8.53
C ASP A 8 0.06 -12.38 -9.64
N ILE A 9 -1.26 -12.51 -9.82
CA ILE A 9 -2.03 -11.63 -10.71
C ILE A 9 -1.95 -10.17 -10.25
N VAL A 10 -2.14 -9.91 -8.95
CA VAL A 10 -2.04 -8.54 -8.39
C VAL A 10 -0.66 -7.94 -8.63
N ARG A 11 0.41 -8.70 -8.42
CA ARG A 11 1.79 -8.25 -8.65
C ARG A 11 2.05 -7.97 -10.14
N ALA A 12 1.57 -8.84 -11.02
CA ALA A 12 1.72 -8.67 -12.46
C ALA A 12 1.01 -7.41 -12.96
N LEU A 13 -0.27 -7.22 -12.59
CA LEU A 13 -1.04 -6.03 -12.95
C LEU A 13 -0.42 -4.74 -12.40
N TYR A 14 0.05 -4.76 -11.15
CA TYR A 14 0.74 -3.61 -10.56
C TYR A 14 2.04 -3.29 -11.31
N SER A 15 2.81 -4.31 -11.69
CA SER A 15 4.03 -4.12 -12.47
C SER A 15 3.75 -3.52 -13.85
N GLU A 16 2.67 -3.93 -14.51
CA GLU A 16 2.27 -3.42 -15.83
C GLU A 16 1.84 -1.94 -15.75
N ILE A 17 0.94 -1.60 -14.82
CA ILE A 17 0.41 -0.23 -14.74
C ILE A 17 1.44 0.80 -14.25
N THR A 18 2.46 0.35 -13.49
CA THR A 18 3.55 1.22 -12.98
C THR A 18 4.80 1.22 -13.85
N ALA A 19 4.81 0.47 -14.96
CA ALA A 19 5.92 0.46 -15.90
C ALA A 19 6.14 1.85 -16.51
N ASN A 20 7.40 2.20 -16.81
CA ASN A 20 7.73 3.51 -17.37
C ASN A 20 7.11 3.72 -18.77
N GLU A 21 6.96 2.66 -19.56
CA GLU A 21 6.28 2.69 -20.85
C GLU A 21 4.74 2.67 -20.77
N SER A 22 4.16 2.56 -19.57
CA SER A 22 2.70 2.59 -19.41
C SER A 22 2.12 3.90 -19.92
N THR A 23 1.03 3.81 -20.69
CA THR A 23 0.27 4.97 -21.17
C THR A 23 -0.71 5.49 -20.13
N VAL A 24 -0.91 4.75 -19.04
CA VAL A 24 -1.80 5.09 -17.92
C VAL A 24 -0.95 5.39 -16.70
N ARG A 25 -1.31 6.43 -15.94
CA ARG A 25 -0.68 6.72 -14.65
C ARG A 25 -1.55 6.19 -13.51
N PRO A 26 -0.98 5.47 -12.53
CA PRO A 26 -1.71 5.06 -11.35
C PRO A 26 -2.12 6.29 -10.53
N ASP A 27 -3.33 6.25 -10.00
CA ASP A 27 -3.88 7.23 -9.06
C ASP A 27 -4.04 6.63 -7.66
N ASP A 28 -4.55 7.43 -6.72
CA ASP A 28 -4.81 6.99 -5.36
C ASP A 28 -5.75 5.78 -5.28
N PHE A 29 -6.74 5.67 -6.18
CA PHE A 29 -7.60 4.49 -6.33
C PHE A 29 -6.81 3.24 -6.74
N THR A 30 -5.85 3.39 -7.65
CA THR A 30 -4.99 2.29 -8.11
C THR A 30 -4.15 1.74 -6.95
N TYR A 31 -3.42 2.61 -6.24
CA TYR A 31 -2.62 2.20 -5.08
C TYR A 31 -3.48 1.61 -3.95
N GLY A 32 -4.62 2.25 -3.65
CA GLY A 32 -5.57 1.75 -2.68
C GLY A 32 -6.06 0.34 -3.04
N THR A 33 -6.39 0.10 -4.30
CA THR A 33 -6.87 -1.22 -4.77
C THR A 33 -5.82 -2.31 -4.56
N VAL A 34 -4.55 -2.03 -4.86
CA VAL A 34 -3.46 -3.00 -4.62
C VAL A 34 -3.26 -3.26 -3.13
N LEU A 35 -3.25 -2.22 -2.30
CA LEU A 35 -3.15 -2.38 -0.83
C LEU A 35 -4.34 -3.17 -0.26
N LYS A 36 -5.55 -2.93 -0.76
CA LYS A 36 -6.75 -3.68 -0.40
C LYS A 36 -6.62 -5.16 -0.78
N ALA A 37 -6.05 -5.45 -1.95
CA ALA A 37 -5.79 -6.83 -2.37
C ALA A 37 -4.79 -7.50 -1.43
N CYS A 38 -3.69 -6.83 -1.08
CA CYS A 38 -2.73 -7.31 -0.08
C CYS A 38 -3.42 -7.62 1.26
N ALA A 39 -4.28 -6.74 1.76
CA ALA A 39 -4.99 -6.95 3.02
C ALA A 39 -5.93 -8.18 3.02
N ASN A 40 -6.44 -8.58 1.86
CA ASN A 40 -7.40 -9.68 1.74
C ASN A 40 -6.75 -11.02 1.38
N LEU A 41 -5.65 -10.99 0.63
CA LEU A 41 -5.05 -12.20 0.05
C LEU A 41 -3.82 -12.69 0.81
N LEU A 42 -3.14 -11.81 1.56
CA LEU A 42 -2.00 -12.21 2.38
C LEU A 42 -2.53 -12.75 3.72
N PRO A 43 -2.28 -14.03 4.04
CA PRO A 43 -2.93 -14.69 5.18
C PRO A 43 -2.45 -14.16 6.54
N THR A 44 -1.24 -13.58 6.60
CA THR A 44 -0.67 -13.03 7.83
C THR A 44 -0.27 -11.57 7.66
N ARG A 45 -0.64 -10.71 8.61
CA ARG A 45 -0.12 -9.33 8.68
C ARG A 45 1.41 -9.35 8.78
N GLY A 46 2.07 -8.69 7.83
CA GLY A 46 3.53 -8.67 7.71
C GLY A 46 4.09 -9.58 6.61
N GLU A 47 3.29 -10.54 6.12
CA GLU A 47 3.61 -11.21 4.85
C GLU A 47 3.54 -10.19 3.70
N GLY A 48 4.42 -10.32 2.70
CA GLY A 48 4.45 -9.39 1.58
C GLY A 48 4.89 -7.95 1.95
N SER A 49 5.48 -7.74 3.14
CA SER A 49 5.89 -6.40 3.62
C SER A 49 6.72 -5.62 2.60
N SER A 50 7.69 -6.25 1.92
CA SER A 50 8.49 -5.57 0.88
C SER A 50 7.66 -5.08 -0.31
N PHE A 51 6.61 -5.83 -0.69
CA PHE A 51 5.70 -5.44 -1.77
C PHE A 51 4.74 -4.33 -1.32
N ILE A 52 4.17 -4.44 -0.12
CA ILE A 52 3.33 -3.38 0.47
C ILE A 52 4.13 -2.08 0.58
N ALA A 53 5.37 -2.17 1.06
CA ALA A 53 6.30 -1.04 1.15
C ALA A 53 6.58 -0.43 -0.23
N SER A 54 6.86 -1.24 -1.26
CA SER A 54 7.15 -0.71 -2.60
C SER A 54 5.94 -0.01 -3.23
N VAL A 55 4.73 -0.55 -3.03
CA VAL A 55 3.47 0.06 -3.45
C VAL A 55 3.28 1.42 -2.78
N PHE A 56 3.47 1.49 -1.46
CA PHE A 56 3.28 2.74 -0.73
C PHE A 56 4.35 3.79 -1.07
N HIS A 57 5.63 3.41 -1.17
CA HIS A 57 6.69 4.34 -1.58
C HIS A 57 6.42 4.96 -2.96
N LYS A 58 5.97 4.15 -3.92
CA LYS A 58 5.63 4.62 -5.27
C LYS A 58 4.43 5.57 -5.23
N CYS A 59 3.42 5.27 -4.40
CA CYS A 59 2.30 6.18 -4.13
C CYS A 59 2.76 7.54 -3.58
N CYS A 60 3.69 7.56 -2.62
CA CYS A 60 4.30 8.78 -2.10
C CYS A 60 5.06 9.57 -3.19
N GLN A 61 5.88 8.88 -3.97
CA GLN A 61 6.66 9.47 -5.06
C GLN A 61 5.78 10.13 -6.14
N GLU A 62 4.59 9.59 -6.37
CA GLU A 62 3.64 10.11 -7.36
C GLU A 62 2.60 11.08 -6.78
N GLY A 63 2.74 11.44 -5.49
CA GLY A 63 1.85 12.40 -4.83
C GLY A 63 0.41 11.91 -4.69
N GLN A 64 0.18 10.59 -4.68
CA GLN A 64 -1.15 9.97 -4.65
C GLN A 64 -1.59 9.57 -3.23
N VAL A 65 -0.91 10.06 -2.20
CA VAL A 65 -1.22 9.67 -0.82
C VAL A 65 -2.47 10.42 -0.34
N THR A 66 -3.54 9.67 -0.11
CA THR A 66 -4.79 10.17 0.45
C THR A 66 -5.13 9.45 1.74
N PHE A 67 -6.11 9.97 2.50
CA PHE A 67 -6.62 9.29 3.69
C PHE A 67 -7.04 7.84 3.40
N GLN A 68 -7.64 7.60 2.23
CA GLN A 68 -8.09 6.28 1.82
C GLN A 68 -6.90 5.33 1.61
N VAL A 69 -5.81 5.80 0.99
CA VAL A 69 -4.58 5.02 0.83
C VAL A 69 -3.99 4.65 2.19
N CYS A 70 -3.85 5.60 3.12
CA CYS A 70 -3.32 5.33 4.47
C CYS A 70 -4.18 4.34 5.24
N PHE A 71 -5.51 4.45 5.12
CA PHE A 71 -6.44 3.50 5.74
C PHE A 71 -6.27 2.07 5.20
N LEU A 72 -6.04 1.91 3.89
CA LEU A 72 -5.81 0.60 3.27
C LEU A 72 -4.41 0.06 3.57
N LEU A 73 -3.39 0.93 3.63
CA LEU A 73 -2.06 0.56 4.10
C LEU A 73 -2.15 -0.03 5.52
N LYS A 74 -2.90 0.62 6.43
CA LYS A 74 -3.12 0.12 7.80
C LYS A 74 -3.77 -1.27 7.83
N GLN A 75 -4.60 -1.61 6.84
CA GLN A 75 -5.22 -2.92 6.77
C GLN A 75 -4.24 -4.00 6.30
N ALA A 76 -3.36 -3.66 5.37
CA ALA A 76 -2.39 -4.58 4.78
C ALA A 76 -1.13 -4.78 5.65
N ALA A 77 -0.60 -3.70 6.23
CA ALA A 77 0.68 -3.68 6.92
C ALA A 77 0.60 -4.16 8.38
N SER A 78 1.73 -4.64 8.91
CA SER A 78 1.92 -4.80 10.35
C SER A 78 2.15 -3.43 11.01
N TYR A 79 2.12 -3.38 12.34
CA TYR A 79 2.39 -2.13 13.06
C TYR A 79 3.83 -1.67 12.87
N GLU A 80 4.78 -2.61 12.87
CA GLU A 80 6.20 -2.36 12.67
C GLU A 80 6.46 -1.74 11.30
N LEU A 81 5.82 -2.29 10.25
CA LEU A 81 5.92 -1.74 8.90
C LEU A 81 5.29 -0.33 8.81
N LEU A 82 4.18 -0.07 9.50
CA LEU A 82 3.62 1.28 9.55
C LEU A 82 4.59 2.28 10.20
N GLN A 83 5.31 1.87 11.26
CA GLN A 83 6.31 2.73 11.90
C GLN A 83 7.55 2.96 11.02
N GLU A 84 7.89 2.00 10.16
CA GLU A 84 8.97 2.14 9.18
C GLU A 84 8.59 3.10 8.06
N LEU A 85 7.38 2.98 7.51
CA LEU A 85 6.95 3.70 6.32
C LEU A 85 6.47 5.13 6.59
N LEU A 86 5.95 5.41 7.77
CA LEU A 86 5.26 6.66 8.06
C LEU A 86 6.12 7.60 8.91
N PRO A 87 6.11 8.92 8.63
CA PRO A 87 6.66 9.90 9.56
C PRO A 87 6.02 9.74 10.95
N LYS A 88 6.81 9.94 12.01
CA LYS A 88 6.34 9.74 13.39
C LYS A 88 5.15 10.63 13.74
N GLU A 89 5.09 11.81 13.13
CA GLU A 89 4.06 12.82 13.31
C GLU A 89 2.78 12.49 12.51
N ALA A 90 2.88 11.64 11.49
CA ALA A 90 1.78 11.34 10.56
C ALA A 90 0.85 10.22 11.03
N TYR A 91 1.24 9.46 12.06
CA TYR A 91 0.40 8.40 12.62
C TYR A 91 0.45 8.36 14.16
N ASN A 92 -0.71 8.50 14.78
CA ASN A 92 -0.85 8.38 16.23
C ASN A 92 -1.24 6.94 16.59
N PRO A 93 -0.36 6.14 17.22
CA PRO A 93 -0.64 4.74 17.51
C PRO A 93 -1.70 4.52 18.59
N LYS A 94 -1.90 5.50 19.48
CA LYS A 94 -2.90 5.41 20.57
C LYS A 94 -4.32 5.62 20.06
N THR A 95 -4.50 6.56 19.14
CA THR A 95 -5.81 6.89 18.55
C THR A 95 -6.04 6.19 17.21
N GLN A 96 -4.97 5.59 16.66
CA GLN A 96 -4.90 4.99 15.33
C GLN A 96 -5.36 5.92 14.19
N ARG A 97 -5.12 7.22 14.36
CA ARG A 97 -5.47 8.27 13.39
C ARG A 97 -4.26 8.68 12.58
N PHE A 98 -4.51 9.04 11.32
CA PHE A 98 -3.54 9.63 10.41
C PHE A 98 -3.65 11.15 10.44
N ASP A 99 -2.51 11.81 10.34
CA ASP A 99 -2.40 13.23 10.00
C ASP A 99 -1.81 13.32 8.58
N ILE A 100 -2.68 13.57 7.60
CA ILE A 100 -2.32 13.56 6.18
C ILE A 100 -1.45 14.77 5.82
N GLU A 101 -1.55 15.88 6.55
CA GLU A 101 -0.71 17.06 6.32
C GLU A 101 0.75 16.84 6.74
N LYS A 102 1.02 15.74 7.44
CA LYS A 102 2.36 15.34 7.92
C LYS A 102 2.95 14.17 7.13
N MET A 103 2.28 13.74 6.07
CA MET A 103 2.65 12.59 5.25
C MET A 103 3.67 12.95 4.16
#